data_AF-A0A6A6XSP8-F1
#
_entry.id   AF-A0A6A6XSP8-F1
#
_cell.length_a   1.000
_cell.length_b   1.000
_cell.length_c   1.000
_cell.angle_alpha   90.00
_cell.angle_beta   90.00
_cell.angle_gamma   90.00
#
_symmetry.space_group_name_H-M   'P 1'
#
loop_
_entity.id
_entity.type
_entity.pdbx_description
1 polymer ?
#
loop_
_entity_poly.entity_id
_entity_poly.type
_entity_poly.pdbx_seq_one_letter_code
_entity_poly.pdbx_strand_id
1 'polypeptide(L)'
;MYGLNAHGQTQFNTAVTCAVISGLAVVIRISNKLWYKMGVHTDDYWIVIALALFWCNVAVLQWGTITGGGGIEMDELLALVAQGQGKAELIENYLKGIFTSIILYIATVSALKMSILYFYRRMFFITNTYQNVSLAVMLVTLAWFVASELVAIFACTPVDKFWHPTKHGKCANGSAVFLSTGIIDIIVDFAVLVMPIRVAFTLHLPLRTRIAMAGIFALGGFVIVTNIVRIQYIYQPKSRYVNFAQGELWSNIHIMTAFICACLPIYKPLWNTASKIATDLIRRYIGSTQNPLSFITRKSKDSSYIEMDNVGHRSGLVDSQV
;
A
#
# COMPACT_ATOMS: atom_id res chain seq x y z
N MET A 1 24.09 -18.56 -0.10
CA MET A 1 22.86 -17.97 0.46
C MET A 1 21.85 -19.08 0.71
N TYR A 2 21.71 -19.52 1.96
CA TYR A 2 20.64 -20.36 2.56
C TYR A 2 20.10 -21.63 1.86
N GLY A 3 20.60 -22.05 0.69
CA GLY A 3 20.15 -23.27 0.01
C GLY A 3 18.73 -23.21 -0.56
N LEU A 4 18.13 -22.02 -0.70
CA LEU A 4 16.80 -21.86 -1.29
C LEU A 4 16.83 -22.00 -2.81
N ASN A 5 15.80 -22.66 -3.34
CA ASN A 5 15.48 -22.67 -4.78
C ASN A 5 15.16 -21.25 -5.28
N ALA A 6 15.24 -21.01 -6.59
CA ALA A 6 14.98 -19.70 -7.21
C ALA A 6 13.60 -19.10 -6.81
N HIS A 7 12.60 -19.98 -6.65
CA HIS A 7 11.25 -19.59 -6.23
C HIS A 7 11.21 -19.10 -4.77
N GLY A 8 11.89 -19.82 -3.86
CA GLY A 8 12.00 -19.42 -2.45
C GLY A 8 12.81 -18.12 -2.26
N GLN A 9 13.85 -17.91 -3.08
CA GLN A 9 14.60 -16.64 -3.06
C GLN A 9 13.74 -15.46 -3.51
N THR A 10 12.90 -15.66 -4.52
CA THR A 10 11.96 -14.62 -4.97
C THR A 10 10.99 -14.26 -3.86
N GLN A 11 10.40 -15.25 -3.18
CA GLN A 11 9.52 -15.03 -2.02
C GLN A 11 10.20 -14.28 -0.89
N PHE A 12 11.41 -14.71 -0.52
CA PHE A 12 12.21 -14.06 0.51
C PHE A 12 12.41 -12.57 0.18
N ASN A 13 12.92 -12.29 -1.02
CA ASN A 13 13.24 -10.94 -1.45
C ASN A 13 11.99 -10.05 -1.54
N THR A 14 10.88 -10.58 -2.07
CA THR A 14 9.61 -9.84 -2.16
C THR A 14 9.07 -9.50 -0.78
N ALA A 15 9.03 -10.46 0.15
CA ALA A 15 8.52 -10.21 1.50
C ALA A 15 9.34 -9.15 2.25
N VAL A 16 10.68 -9.23 2.20
CA VAL A 16 11.57 -8.23 2.81
C VAL A 16 11.38 -6.85 2.16
N THR A 17 11.29 -6.79 0.83
CA THR A 17 11.08 -5.52 0.12
C THR A 17 9.74 -4.90 0.51
N CYS A 18 8.66 -5.68 0.56
CA CYS A 18 7.35 -5.22 1.02
C CYS A 18 7.38 -4.73 2.48
N ALA A 19 8.09 -5.42 3.37
CA ALA A 19 8.26 -5.03 4.77
C ALA A 19 8.98 -3.68 4.91
N VAL A 20 10.06 -3.47 4.15
CA VAL A 20 10.83 -2.23 4.14
C VAL A 20 10.00 -1.07 3.59
N ILE A 21 9.33 -1.26 2.45
CA ILE A 21 8.48 -0.22 1.85
C ILE A 21 7.35 0.18 2.80
N SER A 22 6.70 -0.80 3.43
CA SER A 22 5.61 -0.55 4.40
C SER A 22 6.13 0.20 5.64
N GLY A 23 7.30 -0.19 6.16
CA GLY A 23 7.95 0.51 7.26
C GLY A 23 8.29 1.95 6.93
N LEU A 24 8.88 2.19 5.76
CA LEU A 24 9.18 3.54 5.28
C LEU A 24 7.92 4.39 5.15
N ALA A 25 6.81 3.83 4.64
CA ALA A 25 5.55 4.54 4.56
C ALA A 25 5.06 4.99 5.96
N VAL A 26 5.06 4.09 6.95
CA VAL A 26 4.65 4.45 8.31
C VAL A 26 5.60 5.47 8.95
N VAL A 27 6.92 5.34 8.74
CA VAL A 27 7.90 6.32 9.24
C VAL A 27 7.66 7.71 8.64
N ILE A 28 7.40 7.80 7.33
CA ILE A 28 7.07 9.08 6.67
C ILE A 28 5.77 9.65 7.24
N ARG A 29 4.75 8.82 7.49
CA ARG A 29 3.49 9.25 8.10
C ARG A 29 3.73 9.88 9.48
N ILE A 30 4.45 9.19 10.36
CA ILE A 30 4.73 9.66 11.73
C ILE A 30 5.61 10.92 11.69
N SER A 31 6.65 10.93 10.86
CA SER A 31 7.53 12.09 10.67
C SER A 31 6.73 13.33 10.24
N ASN A 32 5.82 13.18 9.28
CA ASN A 32 4.95 14.28 8.87
C ASN A 32 4.06 14.78 10.00
N LYS A 33 3.47 13.88 10.80
CA LYS A 33 2.65 14.28 11.95
C LYS A 33 3.46 15.06 12.98
N LEU A 34 4.71 14.66 13.23
CA LEU A 34 5.62 15.38 14.12
C LEU A 34 6.01 16.75 13.56
N TRP A 35 6.38 16.82 12.29
CA TRP A 35 6.84 18.06 11.64
C TRP A 35 5.73 19.10 11.54
N TYR A 36 4.52 18.68 11.17
CA TYR A 36 3.36 19.57 11.04
C TYR A 36 2.50 19.65 12.33
N LYS A 37 2.98 19.10 13.46
CA LYS A 37 2.32 19.13 14.78
C LYS A 37 0.85 18.70 14.75
N MET A 38 0.52 17.66 13.98
CA MET A 38 -0.86 17.23 13.71
C MET A 38 -1.50 16.40 14.84
N GLY A 39 -0.78 16.15 15.94
CA GLY A 39 -1.20 15.33 17.08
C GLY A 39 -1.28 13.82 16.76
N VAL A 40 -1.11 12.98 17.79
CA VAL A 40 -1.27 11.52 17.70
C VAL A 40 -2.73 11.15 17.89
N HIS A 41 -3.26 10.29 17.04
CA HIS A 41 -4.67 9.92 17.00
C HIS A 41 -4.85 8.42 17.00
N THR A 42 -6.09 7.95 17.23
CA THR A 42 -6.41 6.52 17.27
C THR A 42 -5.99 5.78 15.99
N ASP A 43 -6.08 6.43 14.83
CA ASP A 43 -5.60 5.88 13.54
C ASP A 43 -4.10 5.54 13.55
N ASP A 44 -3.26 6.29 14.28
CA ASP A 44 -1.82 6.04 14.32
C ASP A 44 -1.47 4.82 15.16
N TYR A 45 -2.22 4.54 16.23
CA TYR A 45 -2.00 3.33 17.02
C TYR A 45 -2.31 2.09 16.19
N TRP A 46 -3.42 2.10 15.44
CA TRP A 46 -3.79 0.98 14.58
C TRP A 46 -2.79 0.74 13.45
N ILE A 47 -2.23 1.80 12.84
CA ILE A 47 -1.24 1.62 11.76
C ILE A 47 0.11 1.10 12.29
N VAL A 48 0.50 1.49 13.51
CA VAL A 48 1.72 0.96 14.16
C VAL A 48 1.51 -0.49 14.58
N ILE A 49 0.35 -0.84 15.14
CA ILE A 49 -0.03 -2.22 15.45
C ILE A 49 -0.01 -3.07 14.18
N ALA A 50 -0.60 -2.59 13.08
CA ALA A 50 -0.56 -3.27 11.80
C ALA A 50 0.88 -3.51 11.32
N LEU A 51 1.77 -2.51 11.46
CA LEU A 51 3.17 -2.64 11.05
C LEU A 51 3.89 -3.71 11.88
N ALA A 52 3.69 -3.71 13.19
CA ALA A 52 4.26 -4.72 14.08
C ALA A 52 3.78 -6.12 13.71
N LEU A 53 2.48 -6.31 13.51
CA LEU A 53 1.91 -7.58 13.07
C LEU A 53 2.47 -8.03 11.72
N PHE A 54 2.65 -7.11 10.77
CA PHE A 54 3.21 -7.42 9.46
C PHE A 54 4.69 -7.83 9.54
N TRP A 55 5.49 -7.13 10.35
CA TRP A 55 6.89 -7.52 10.57
C TRP A 55 7.01 -8.86 11.27
N CYS A 56 6.14 -9.15 12.25
CA CYS A 56 6.05 -10.47 12.87
C CYS A 56 5.67 -11.53 11.83
N ASN A 57 4.70 -11.25 10.96
CA ASN A 57 4.29 -12.15 9.88
C ASN A 57 5.48 -12.51 8.98
N VAL A 58 6.21 -11.50 8.48
CA VAL A 58 7.39 -11.69 7.64
C VAL A 58 8.47 -12.47 8.40
N ALA A 59 8.75 -12.14 9.66
CA ALA A 59 9.76 -12.82 10.44
C ALA A 59 9.45 -14.32 10.63
N VAL A 60 8.21 -14.66 11.01
CA VAL A 60 7.78 -16.05 11.22
C VAL A 60 7.78 -16.84 9.91
N LEU A 61 7.33 -16.23 8.81
CA LEU A 61 7.31 -16.88 7.51
C LEU A 61 8.73 -17.13 6.98
N GLN A 62 9.64 -16.17 7.15
CA GLN A 62 11.04 -16.36 6.76
C GLN A 62 11.71 -17.43 7.62
N TRP A 63 11.46 -17.43 8.93
CA TRP A 63 11.92 -18.50 9.81
C TRP A 63 11.45 -19.87 9.30
N GLY A 64 10.15 -20.05 9.07
CA GLY A 64 9.58 -21.30 8.57
C GLY A 64 10.12 -21.72 7.20
N THR A 65 10.38 -20.76 6.31
CA THR A 65 10.95 -21.01 4.97
C THR A 65 12.41 -21.45 5.05
N ILE A 66 13.22 -20.83 5.92
CA ILE A 66 14.63 -21.18 6.11
C ILE A 66 14.75 -22.54 6.79
N THR A 67 13.96 -22.80 7.84
CA THR A 67 14.01 -24.07 8.59
C THR A 67 13.31 -25.21 7.86
N GLY A 68 12.46 -24.92 6.88
CA GLY A 68 11.59 -25.90 6.23
C GLY A 68 12.05 -26.42 4.87
N GLY A 69 13.22 -25.99 4.38
CA GLY A 69 13.69 -26.34 3.04
C GLY A 69 13.02 -25.53 1.92
N GLY A 70 12.97 -24.21 2.10
CA GLY A 70 12.17 -23.26 1.32
C GLY A 70 12.23 -23.39 -0.21
N GLY A 71 11.04 -23.40 -0.83
CA GLY A 71 10.85 -23.37 -2.28
C GLY A 71 10.44 -24.70 -2.92
N ILE A 72 10.03 -25.70 -2.13
CA ILE A 72 9.43 -26.95 -2.60
C ILE A 72 7.91 -26.79 -2.62
N GLU A 73 7.24 -27.21 -3.69
CA GLU A 73 5.78 -27.16 -3.78
C GLU A 73 5.14 -28.10 -2.75
N MET A 74 3.97 -27.74 -2.21
CA MET A 74 3.31 -28.52 -1.15
C MET A 74 3.08 -29.98 -1.52
N ASP A 75 2.78 -30.25 -2.80
CA ASP A 75 2.51 -31.61 -3.28
C ASP A 75 3.78 -32.47 -3.31
N GLU A 76 4.91 -31.87 -3.71
CA GLU A 76 6.22 -32.50 -3.66
C GLU A 76 6.70 -32.68 -2.21
N LEU A 77 6.41 -31.70 -1.35
CA LEU A 77 6.70 -31.75 0.08
C LEU A 77 5.93 -32.89 0.79
N LEU A 78 4.66 -33.08 0.45
CA LEU A 78 3.83 -34.19 0.96
C LEU A 78 4.27 -35.55 0.41
N ALA A 79 4.71 -35.62 -0.85
CA ALA A 79 5.27 -36.83 -1.44
C ALA A 79 6.58 -37.25 -0.75
N LEU A 80 7.43 -36.29 -0.38
CA LEU A 80 8.66 -36.55 0.38
C LEU A 80 8.39 -37.08 1.80
N VAL A 81 7.31 -36.64 2.46
CA VAL A 81 6.86 -37.21 3.75
C VAL A 81 6.40 -38.65 3.58
N ALA A 82 5.63 -38.92 2.53
CA ALA A 82 5.14 -40.26 2.23
C ALA A 82 6.28 -41.26 1.97
N GLN A 83 7.45 -40.77 1.55
CA GLN A 83 8.64 -41.58 1.26
C GLN A 83 9.51 -41.92 2.48
N GLY A 84 9.15 -41.47 3.69
CA GLY A 84 9.81 -41.88 4.94
C GLY A 84 11.24 -41.35 5.14
N GLN A 85 11.69 -40.39 4.31
CA GLN A 85 12.95 -39.70 4.55
C GLN A 85 12.76 -38.72 5.72
N GLY A 86 13.60 -38.78 6.75
CA GLY A 86 13.51 -38.05 8.03
C GLY A 86 13.56 -36.50 7.97
N LYS A 87 12.75 -35.88 7.12
CA LYS A 87 12.53 -34.43 6.95
C LYS A 87 11.22 -33.96 7.58
N ALA A 88 10.57 -34.81 8.39
CA ALA A 88 9.27 -34.49 9.01
C ALA A 88 9.32 -33.21 9.87
N GLU A 89 10.43 -32.99 10.59
CA GLU A 89 10.63 -31.81 11.42
C GLU A 89 10.73 -30.50 10.59
N LEU A 90 11.39 -30.56 9.43
CA LEU A 90 11.51 -29.41 8.52
C LEU A 90 10.11 -28.98 8.05
N ILE A 91 9.28 -29.95 7.68
CA ILE A 91 7.93 -29.73 7.15
C ILE A 91 6.99 -29.22 8.23
N GLU A 92 7.11 -29.76 9.44
CA GLU A 92 6.35 -29.28 10.59
C GLU A 92 6.66 -27.80 10.87
N ASN A 93 7.93 -27.39 10.85
CA ASN A 93 8.32 -25.99 11.06
C ASN A 93 7.79 -25.08 9.95
N TYR A 94 7.80 -25.53 8.70
CA TYR A 94 7.22 -24.78 7.57
C TYR A 94 5.71 -24.58 7.74
N LEU A 95 4.98 -25.66 8.07
CA LEU A 95 3.54 -25.62 8.26
C LEU A 95 3.15 -24.76 9.47
N LYS A 96 3.91 -24.80 10.58
CA LYS A 96 3.72 -23.89 11.72
C LYS A 96 3.92 -22.42 11.30
N GLY A 97 4.91 -22.16 10.45
CA GLY A 97 5.16 -20.84 9.87
C GLY A 97 3.97 -20.33 9.04
N ILE A 98 3.46 -21.16 8.13
CA ILE A 98 2.26 -20.84 7.33
C ILE A 98 1.03 -20.61 8.21
N PHE A 99 0.78 -21.50 9.18
CA PHE A 99 -0.36 -21.39 10.09
C PHE A 99 -0.36 -20.05 10.82
N THR A 100 0.80 -19.68 11.37
CA THR A 100 0.98 -18.40 12.07
C THR A 100 0.90 -17.22 11.11
N SER A 101 1.40 -17.37 9.87
CA SER A 101 1.31 -16.34 8.83
C SER A 101 -0.16 -16.00 8.51
N ILE A 102 -1.02 -17.02 8.35
CA ILE A 102 -2.45 -16.81 8.04
C ILE A 102 -3.13 -15.96 9.12
N ILE A 103 -2.90 -16.27 10.39
CA ILE A 103 -3.44 -15.53 11.54
C ILE A 103 -2.93 -14.08 11.52
N LEU A 104 -1.60 -13.89 11.45
CA LEU A 104 -1.01 -12.55 11.46
C LEU A 104 -1.43 -11.72 10.23
N TYR A 105 -1.65 -12.35 9.08
CA TYR A 105 -2.16 -11.71 7.88
C TYR A 105 -3.56 -11.13 8.11
N ILE A 106 -4.49 -11.95 8.63
CA ILE A 106 -5.88 -11.53 8.89
C ILE A 106 -5.87 -10.35 9.88
N ALA A 107 -5.13 -10.47 10.98
CA ALA A 107 -4.97 -9.41 11.97
C ALA A 107 -4.38 -8.11 11.38
N THR A 108 -3.36 -8.22 10.52
CA THR A 108 -2.73 -7.05 9.86
C THR A 108 -3.71 -6.31 8.97
N VAL A 109 -4.43 -7.04 8.10
CA VAL A 109 -5.40 -6.45 7.16
C VAL A 109 -6.55 -5.78 7.93
N SER A 110 -7.06 -6.43 8.98
CA SER A 110 -8.10 -5.84 9.83
C SER A 110 -7.61 -4.58 10.55
N ALA A 111 -6.39 -4.58 11.10
CA ALA A 111 -5.82 -3.40 11.74
C ALA A 111 -5.66 -2.22 10.76
N LEU A 112 -5.24 -2.48 9.51
CA LEU A 112 -5.17 -1.47 8.45
C LEU A 112 -6.54 -0.87 8.13
N LYS A 113 -7.57 -1.71 7.97
CA LYS A 113 -8.95 -1.26 7.75
C LYS A 113 -9.45 -0.39 8.90
N MET A 114 -9.19 -0.80 10.14
CA MET A 114 -9.55 -0.01 11.32
C MET A 114 -8.85 1.35 11.34
N SER A 115 -7.54 1.40 11.05
CA SER A 115 -6.80 2.65 10.90
C SER A 115 -7.45 3.60 9.87
N ILE A 116 -7.80 3.08 8.69
CA ILE A 116 -8.46 3.86 7.62
C ILE A 116 -9.84 4.35 8.08
N LEU A 117 -10.65 3.49 8.69
CA LEU A 117 -11.99 3.84 9.15
C LEU A 117 -11.97 4.91 10.25
N TYR A 118 -11.07 4.80 11.23
CA TYR A 118 -10.88 5.85 12.24
C TYR A 118 -10.43 7.16 11.61
N PHE A 119 -9.53 7.10 10.63
CA PHE A 119 -9.10 8.27 9.88
C PHE A 119 -10.27 8.93 9.13
N TYR A 120 -11.10 8.16 8.43
CA TYR A 120 -12.29 8.67 7.72
C TYR A 120 -13.32 9.28 8.67
N ARG A 121 -13.61 8.60 9.79
CA ARG A 121 -14.53 9.10 10.80
C ARG A 121 -14.08 10.44 11.38
N ARG A 122 -12.77 10.62 11.58
CA ARG A 122 -12.19 11.89 12.03
C ARG A 122 -12.21 12.96 10.94
N MET A 123 -11.82 12.62 9.71
CA MET A 123 -11.69 13.59 8.63
C MET A 123 -13.06 14.12 8.17
N PHE A 124 -14.09 13.27 8.20
CA PHE A 124 -15.43 13.60 7.74
C PHE A 124 -16.44 13.61 8.88
N PHE A 125 -16.27 14.53 9.83
CA PHE A 125 -17.28 14.78 10.86
C PHE A 125 -18.38 15.70 10.30
N ILE A 126 -19.32 15.15 9.53
CA ILE A 126 -20.35 15.95 8.84
C ILE A 126 -21.74 15.75 9.44
N THR A 127 -22.20 14.50 9.58
CA THR A 127 -23.55 14.18 10.07
C THR A 127 -23.54 12.99 11.03
N ASN A 128 -24.52 12.93 11.93
CA ASN A 128 -24.75 11.76 12.80
C ASN A 128 -24.99 10.49 11.98
N THR A 129 -25.66 10.60 10.82
CA THR A 129 -25.84 9.48 9.89
C THR A 129 -24.51 8.92 9.40
N TYR A 130 -23.56 9.77 9.00
CA TYR A 130 -22.23 9.32 8.57
C TYR A 130 -21.48 8.60 9.69
N GLN A 131 -21.59 9.08 10.93
CA GLN A 131 -20.97 8.43 12.08
C GLN A 131 -21.59 7.06 12.38
N ASN A 132 -22.91 6.94 12.28
CA ASN A 132 -23.60 5.66 12.48
C ASN A 132 -23.22 4.65 11.39
N VAL A 133 -23.14 5.09 10.13
CA VAL A 133 -22.65 4.24 9.02
C VAL A 133 -21.19 3.85 9.23
N SER A 134 -20.32 4.78 9.67
CA SER A 134 -18.92 4.47 9.98
C SER A 134 -18.80 3.38 11.05
N LEU A 135 -19.62 3.49 12.09
CA LEU A 135 -19.63 2.54 13.20
C LEU A 135 -20.11 1.17 12.70
N ALA A 136 -21.16 1.14 11.88
CA ALA A 136 -21.65 -0.10 11.28
C ALA A 136 -20.58 -0.79 10.44
N VAL A 137 -19.87 -0.06 9.57
CA VAL A 137 -18.78 -0.63 8.75
C VAL A 137 -17.63 -1.13 9.64
N MET A 138 -17.25 -0.40 10.68
CA MET A 138 -16.24 -0.85 11.65
C MET A 138 -16.65 -2.15 12.36
N LEU A 139 -17.91 -2.25 12.78
CA LEU A 139 -18.43 -3.47 13.41
C LEU A 139 -18.45 -4.65 12.44
N VAL A 140 -18.82 -4.43 11.17
CA VAL A 140 -18.76 -5.47 10.12
C VAL A 140 -17.31 -5.91 9.87
N THR A 141 -16.37 -4.97 9.80
CA THR A 141 -14.93 -5.29 9.66
C THR A 141 -14.43 -6.11 10.84
N LEU A 142 -14.82 -5.76 12.07
CA LEU A 142 -14.45 -6.50 13.28
C LEU A 142 -15.11 -7.88 13.32
N ALA A 143 -16.36 -8.00 12.91
CA ALA A 143 -17.05 -9.29 12.82
C ALA A 143 -16.37 -10.21 11.79
N TRP A 144 -16.00 -9.67 10.62
CA TRP A 144 -15.24 -10.41 9.61
C TRP A 144 -13.87 -10.85 10.14
N PHE A 145 -13.15 -9.99 10.87
CA PHE A 145 -11.89 -10.32 11.52
C PHE A 145 -12.05 -11.52 12.46
N VAL A 146 -12.96 -11.42 13.43
CA VAL A 146 -13.19 -12.48 14.42
C VAL A 146 -13.63 -13.79 13.75
N ALA A 147 -14.55 -13.73 12.79
CA ALA A 147 -15.01 -14.91 12.08
C ALA A 147 -13.88 -15.59 11.28
N SER A 148 -13.08 -14.80 10.55
CA SER A 148 -11.99 -15.33 9.72
C SER A 148 -10.86 -15.90 10.59
N GLU A 149 -10.54 -15.26 11.71
CA GLU A 149 -9.59 -15.78 12.69
C GLU A 149 -10.02 -17.13 13.28
N LEU A 150 -11.27 -17.21 13.75
CA LEU A 150 -11.79 -18.47 14.30
C LEU A 150 -11.78 -19.59 13.25
N VAL A 151 -12.16 -19.28 12.01
CA VAL A 151 -12.10 -20.25 10.91
C VAL A 151 -10.66 -20.68 10.60
N ALA A 152 -9.68 -19.76 10.66
CA ALA A 152 -8.28 -20.09 10.45
C ALA A 152 -7.70 -20.96 11.58
N ILE A 153 -7.97 -20.59 12.84
CA ILE A 153 -7.48 -21.31 14.03
C ILE A 153 -8.10 -22.72 14.09
N PHE A 154 -9.40 -22.84 13.83
CA PHE A 154 -10.13 -24.10 13.88
C PHE A 154 -10.28 -24.78 12.50
N ALA A 155 -9.40 -24.46 11.55
CA ALA A 155 -9.40 -25.06 10.22
C ALA A 155 -9.19 -26.59 10.27
N CYS A 156 -8.52 -27.11 11.31
CA CYS A 156 -8.30 -28.54 11.54
C CYS A 156 -8.81 -28.98 12.91
N THR A 157 -9.28 -30.23 12.99
CA THR A 157 -9.69 -30.91 14.21
C THR A 157 -8.95 -32.24 14.34
N PRO A 158 -8.04 -32.40 15.32
CA PRO A 158 -7.50 -31.37 16.23
C PRO A 158 -6.66 -30.30 15.49
N VAL A 159 -6.50 -29.11 16.08
CA VAL A 159 -5.80 -27.96 15.45
C VAL A 159 -4.38 -28.32 15.01
N ASP A 160 -3.68 -29.09 15.85
CA ASP A 160 -2.30 -29.50 15.60
C ASP A 160 -2.13 -30.48 14.43
N LYS A 161 -3.23 -31.02 13.89
CA LYS A 161 -3.21 -31.74 12.61
C LYS A 161 -2.75 -30.86 11.44
N PHE A 162 -2.90 -29.53 11.53
CA PHE A 162 -2.43 -28.62 10.47
C PHE A 162 -0.93 -28.79 10.19
N TRP A 163 -0.11 -28.91 11.24
CA TRP A 163 1.34 -29.09 11.13
C TRP A 163 1.82 -30.53 11.36
N HIS A 164 0.93 -31.44 11.78
CA HIS A 164 1.17 -32.89 11.83
C HIS A 164 0.26 -33.63 10.83
N PRO A 165 0.64 -33.71 9.54
CA PRO A 165 -0.22 -34.26 8.49
C PRO A 165 -0.58 -35.74 8.67
N THR A 166 0.28 -36.51 9.35
CA THR A 166 0.07 -37.94 9.65
C THR A 166 -0.89 -38.19 10.81
N LYS A 167 -1.24 -37.15 11.59
CA LYS A 167 -2.12 -37.28 12.76
C LYS A 167 -3.57 -37.56 12.33
N HIS A 168 -4.27 -38.43 13.05
CA HIS A 168 -5.70 -38.65 12.84
C HIS A 168 -6.51 -37.36 13.09
N GLY A 169 -7.53 -37.14 12.26
CA GLY A 169 -8.41 -35.97 12.33
C GLY A 169 -8.90 -35.51 10.96
N LYS A 170 -9.58 -34.36 10.90
CA LYS A 170 -10.14 -33.77 9.68
C LYS A 170 -9.80 -32.29 9.60
N CYS A 171 -9.47 -31.80 8.40
CA CYS A 171 -9.32 -30.37 8.11
C CYS A 171 -10.43 -29.90 7.16
N ALA A 172 -10.77 -28.62 7.21
CA ALA A 172 -11.61 -27.99 6.21
C ALA A 172 -10.96 -28.05 4.82
N ASN A 173 -11.74 -27.77 3.77
CA ASN A 173 -11.18 -27.56 2.44
C ASN A 173 -10.54 -26.18 2.39
N GLY A 174 -9.21 -26.12 2.33
CA GLY A 174 -8.46 -24.86 2.33
C GLY A 174 -8.91 -23.94 1.20
N SER A 175 -8.99 -24.44 -0.03
CA SER A 175 -9.43 -23.68 -1.20
C SER A 175 -10.81 -23.04 -1.00
N ALA A 176 -11.76 -23.79 -0.43
CA ALA A 176 -13.10 -23.27 -0.15
C ALA A 176 -13.11 -22.21 0.96
N VAL A 177 -12.35 -22.45 2.03
CA VAL A 177 -12.21 -21.50 3.15
C VAL A 177 -11.60 -20.18 2.65
N PHE A 178 -10.45 -20.22 1.98
CA PHE A 178 -9.79 -19.02 1.45
C PHE A 178 -10.64 -18.27 0.41
N LEU A 179 -11.38 -18.99 -0.44
CA LEU A 179 -12.30 -18.36 -1.38
C LEU A 179 -13.42 -17.63 -0.63
N SER A 180 -14.06 -18.29 0.33
CA SER A 180 -15.18 -17.71 1.08
C SER A 180 -14.75 -16.49 1.91
N THR A 181 -13.64 -16.60 2.65
CA THR A 181 -13.14 -15.50 3.48
C THR A 181 -12.64 -14.34 2.62
N GLY A 182 -11.96 -14.63 1.50
CA GLY A 182 -11.49 -13.63 0.55
C GLY A 182 -12.60 -12.88 -0.17
N ILE A 183 -13.71 -13.53 -0.55
CA ILE A 183 -14.86 -12.84 -1.15
C ILE A 183 -15.47 -11.84 -0.15
N ILE A 184 -15.66 -12.26 1.11
CA ILE A 184 -16.19 -11.37 2.14
C ILE A 184 -15.21 -10.22 2.40
N ASP A 185 -13.91 -10.50 2.41
CA ASP A 185 -12.85 -9.50 2.57
C ASP A 185 -12.93 -8.39 1.51
N ILE A 186 -13.12 -8.78 0.24
CA ILE A 186 -13.34 -7.86 -0.89
C ILE A 186 -14.60 -7.03 -0.67
N ILE A 187 -15.71 -7.64 -0.24
CA ILE A 187 -16.95 -6.91 0.05
C ILE A 187 -16.72 -5.84 1.14
N VAL A 188 -15.97 -6.20 2.18
CA VAL A 188 -15.61 -5.26 3.25
C VAL A 188 -14.69 -4.15 2.70
N ASP A 189 -13.72 -4.46 1.84
CA ASP A 189 -12.87 -3.46 1.19
C ASP A 189 -13.69 -2.45 0.38
N PHE A 190 -14.65 -2.93 -0.41
CA PHE A 190 -15.57 -2.08 -1.15
C PHE A 190 -16.38 -1.17 -0.22
N ALA A 191 -16.88 -1.69 0.89
CA ALA A 191 -17.62 -0.89 1.87
C ALA A 191 -16.76 0.23 2.46
N VAL A 192 -15.51 -0.07 2.82
CA VAL A 192 -14.54 0.93 3.32
C VAL A 192 -14.21 1.97 2.24
N LEU A 193 -14.01 1.54 0.99
CA LEU A 193 -13.68 2.42 -0.13
C LEU A 193 -14.82 3.38 -0.48
N VAL A 194 -16.07 2.89 -0.51
CA VAL A 194 -17.25 3.69 -0.91
C VAL A 194 -17.61 4.74 0.13
N MET A 195 -17.29 4.50 1.39
CA MET A 195 -17.68 5.34 2.51
C MET A 195 -17.33 6.84 2.32
N PRO A 196 -16.09 7.25 1.98
CA PRO A 196 -15.80 8.66 1.74
C PRO A 196 -16.17 9.16 0.33
N ILE A 197 -16.51 8.29 -0.63
CA ILE A 197 -16.87 8.69 -2.00
C ILE A 197 -18.08 9.62 -1.99
N ARG A 198 -19.13 9.22 -1.25
CA ARG A 198 -20.37 10.02 -1.16
C ARG A 198 -20.09 11.44 -0.66
N VAL A 199 -19.24 11.56 0.36
CA VAL A 199 -18.85 12.84 0.95
C VAL A 199 -18.01 13.67 -0.02
N ALA A 200 -17.09 13.03 -0.74
CA ALA A 200 -16.21 13.68 -1.71
C ALA A 200 -16.99 14.36 -2.85
N PHE A 201 -18.14 13.80 -3.26
CA PHE A 201 -18.99 14.39 -4.31
C PHE A 201 -19.89 15.52 -3.82
N THR A 202 -20.29 15.50 -2.55
CA THR A 202 -21.17 16.55 -1.98
C THR A 202 -20.43 17.82 -1.56
N LEU A 203 -19.11 17.75 -1.35
CA LEU A 203 -18.32 18.86 -0.83
C LEU A 203 -17.56 19.56 -1.95
N HIS A 204 -17.81 20.86 -2.15
CA HIS A 204 -17.13 21.71 -3.14
C HIS A 204 -15.65 21.92 -2.77
N LEU A 205 -14.82 20.91 -3.02
CA LEU A 205 -13.40 20.94 -2.70
C LEU A 205 -12.58 21.60 -3.83
N PRO A 206 -11.51 22.36 -3.50
CA PRO A 206 -10.62 22.92 -4.50
C PRO A 206 -9.93 21.80 -5.29
N LEU A 207 -9.67 22.04 -6.59
CA LEU A 207 -9.20 21.04 -7.56
C LEU A 207 -8.03 20.18 -7.04
N ARG A 208 -7.07 20.80 -6.34
CA ARG A 208 -5.91 20.10 -5.75
C ARG A 208 -6.30 19.04 -4.70
N THR A 209 -7.30 19.32 -3.88
CA THR A 209 -7.81 18.36 -2.90
C THR A 209 -8.62 17.26 -3.59
N ARG A 210 -9.38 17.61 -4.63
CA ARG A 210 -10.14 16.64 -5.43
C ARG A 210 -9.22 15.62 -6.12
N ILE A 211 -8.10 16.07 -6.69
CA ILE A 211 -7.10 15.18 -7.30
C ILE A 211 -6.46 14.26 -6.25
N ALA A 212 -6.09 14.78 -5.07
CA ALA A 212 -5.53 13.95 -4.00
C ALA A 212 -6.52 12.88 -3.52
N MET A 213 -7.81 13.22 -3.40
CA MET A 213 -8.84 12.24 -3.05
C MET A 213 -9.04 11.20 -4.15
N ALA A 214 -9.05 11.60 -5.43
CA ALA A 214 -9.11 10.66 -6.55
C ALA A 214 -7.93 9.68 -6.53
N GLY A 215 -6.72 10.13 -6.17
CA GLY A 215 -5.55 9.26 -6.00
C GLY A 215 -5.72 8.24 -4.88
N ILE A 216 -6.28 8.64 -3.74
CA ILE A 216 -6.58 7.73 -2.61
C ILE A 216 -7.63 6.69 -3.04
N PHE A 217 -8.67 7.09 -3.77
CA PHE A 217 -9.68 6.16 -4.29
C PHE A 217 -9.11 5.19 -5.32
N ALA A 218 -8.26 5.67 -6.24
CA ALA A 218 -7.60 4.82 -7.22
C ALA A 218 -6.71 3.77 -6.55
N LEU A 219 -5.94 4.17 -5.52
CA LEU A 219 -5.08 3.25 -4.78
C LEU A 219 -5.89 2.28 -3.91
N GLY A 220 -6.99 2.71 -3.30
CA GLY A 220 -7.90 1.79 -2.62
C GLY A 220 -8.56 0.78 -3.57
N GLY A 221 -8.93 1.21 -4.79
CA GLY A 221 -9.38 0.31 -5.84
C GLY A 221 -8.28 -0.68 -6.26
N PHE A 222 -7.04 -0.23 -6.37
CA PHE A 222 -5.89 -1.09 -6.65
C PHE A 222 -5.68 -2.16 -5.56
N VAL A 223 -5.84 -1.82 -4.28
CA VAL A 223 -5.80 -2.78 -3.17
C VAL A 223 -6.83 -3.90 -3.37
N ILE A 224 -8.05 -3.57 -3.79
CA ILE A 224 -9.09 -4.57 -4.10
C ILE A 224 -8.64 -5.48 -5.25
N VAL A 225 -8.09 -4.92 -6.32
CA VAL A 225 -7.58 -5.72 -7.47
C VAL A 225 -6.49 -6.68 -7.01
N THR A 226 -5.54 -6.23 -6.18
CA THR A 226 -4.50 -7.13 -5.65
C THR A 226 -5.08 -8.27 -4.80
N ASN A 227 -6.18 -8.03 -4.09
CA ASN A 227 -6.87 -9.07 -3.31
C ASN A 227 -7.56 -10.10 -4.24
N ILE A 228 -8.20 -9.64 -5.31
CA ILE A 228 -8.80 -10.54 -6.32
C ILE A 228 -7.73 -11.44 -6.95
N VAL A 229 -6.60 -10.85 -7.34
CA VAL A 229 -5.48 -11.59 -7.93
C VAL A 229 -4.94 -12.62 -6.94
N ARG A 230 -4.74 -12.23 -5.67
CA ARG A 230 -4.36 -13.13 -4.59
C ARG A 230 -5.31 -14.34 -4.49
N ILE A 231 -6.62 -14.13 -4.48
CA ILE A 231 -7.61 -15.21 -4.40
C ILE A 231 -7.49 -16.14 -5.61
N GLN A 232 -7.29 -15.61 -6.82
CA GLN A 232 -7.12 -16.44 -8.01
C GLN A 232 -5.91 -17.36 -7.94
N TYR A 233 -4.79 -16.89 -7.40
CA TYR A 233 -3.59 -17.72 -7.24
C TYR A 233 -3.69 -18.73 -6.10
N ILE A 234 -4.43 -18.41 -5.03
CA ILE A 234 -4.66 -19.31 -3.89
C ILE A 234 -5.70 -20.38 -4.25
N TYR A 235 -6.72 -20.03 -5.03
CA TYR A 235 -7.84 -20.91 -5.33
C TYR A 235 -7.47 -21.98 -6.35
N GLN A 236 -7.53 -23.24 -5.92
CA GLN A 236 -7.40 -24.40 -6.80
C GLN A 236 -8.69 -25.22 -6.79
N PRO A 237 -9.52 -25.17 -7.86
CA PRO A 237 -10.87 -25.76 -7.87
C PRO A 237 -10.89 -27.28 -7.71
N LYS A 238 -9.79 -27.98 -8.03
CA LYS A 238 -9.68 -29.44 -7.97
C LYS A 238 -8.77 -29.95 -6.84
N SER A 239 -8.15 -29.05 -6.08
CA SER A 239 -7.22 -29.42 -5.01
C SER A 239 -7.76 -28.98 -3.65
N ARG A 240 -7.57 -29.83 -2.65
CA ARG A 240 -7.78 -29.47 -1.23
C ARG A 240 -6.66 -28.56 -0.72
N TYR A 241 -5.50 -28.62 -1.37
CA TYR A 241 -4.32 -27.84 -1.04
C TYR A 241 -4.30 -26.56 -1.86
N VAL A 242 -3.84 -25.49 -1.24
CA VAL A 242 -3.70 -24.17 -1.88
C VAL A 242 -2.24 -23.93 -2.27
N ASN A 243 -2.03 -23.09 -3.29
CA ASN A 243 -0.68 -22.66 -3.65
C ASN A 243 -0.20 -21.58 -2.66
N PHE A 244 0.30 -22.00 -1.50
CA PHE A 244 0.81 -21.07 -0.48
C PHE A 244 1.97 -20.23 -1.03
N ALA A 245 2.85 -20.82 -1.84
CA ALA A 245 3.99 -20.12 -2.44
C ALA A 245 3.59 -18.86 -3.22
N GLN A 246 2.63 -18.98 -4.14
CA GLN A 246 2.11 -17.84 -4.91
C GLN A 246 1.16 -16.97 -4.07
N GLY A 247 0.39 -17.59 -3.17
CA GLY A 247 -0.52 -16.88 -2.27
C GLY A 247 0.19 -15.89 -1.36
N GLU A 248 1.33 -16.27 -0.77
CA GLU A 248 2.11 -15.41 0.13
C GLU A 248 2.74 -14.23 -0.62
N LEU A 249 3.22 -14.42 -1.86
CA LEU A 249 3.74 -13.32 -2.68
C LEU A 249 2.68 -12.22 -2.87
N TRP A 250 1.49 -12.61 -3.33
CA TRP A 250 0.40 -11.67 -3.55
C TRP A 250 -0.16 -11.11 -2.24
N SER A 251 -0.12 -11.86 -1.15
CA SER A 251 -0.52 -11.38 0.19
C SER A 251 0.38 -10.26 0.70
N ASN A 252 1.70 -10.39 0.52
CA ASN A 252 2.67 -9.35 0.88
C ASN A 252 2.49 -8.08 0.02
N ILE A 253 2.27 -8.23 -1.28
CA ILE A 253 1.98 -7.10 -2.19
C ILE A 253 0.68 -6.41 -1.79
N HIS A 254 -0.36 -7.19 -1.46
CA HIS A 254 -1.64 -6.65 -0.99
C HIS A 254 -1.48 -5.84 0.30
N ILE A 255 -0.80 -6.37 1.31
CA ILE A 255 -0.55 -5.64 2.57
C ILE A 255 0.26 -4.36 2.32
N MET A 256 1.33 -4.44 1.53
CA MET A 256 2.16 -3.28 1.19
C MET A 256 1.35 -2.17 0.52
N THR A 257 0.51 -2.52 -0.45
CA THR A 257 -0.33 -1.54 -1.15
C THR A 257 -1.38 -0.93 -0.22
N ALA A 258 -1.93 -1.72 0.71
CA ALA A 258 -2.84 -1.23 1.75
C ALA A 258 -2.16 -0.27 2.74
N PHE A 259 -0.90 -0.50 3.15
CA PHE A 259 -0.12 0.45 3.96
C PHE A 259 0.08 1.78 3.24
N ILE A 260 0.49 1.73 1.97
CA ILE A 260 0.66 2.93 1.14
C ILE A 260 -0.67 3.68 1.06
N CYS A 261 -1.77 2.97 0.77
CA CYS A 261 -3.10 3.53 0.72
C CYS A 261 -3.50 4.24 2.02
N ALA A 262 -3.26 3.61 3.17
CA ALA A 262 -3.57 4.16 4.49
C ALA A 262 -2.75 5.40 4.84
N CYS A 263 -1.52 5.52 4.32
CA CYS A 263 -0.61 6.63 4.64
C CYS A 263 -0.79 7.87 3.75
N LEU A 264 -1.27 7.72 2.52
CA LEU A 264 -1.45 8.82 1.55
C LEU A 264 -2.20 10.05 2.07
N PRO A 265 -3.29 9.94 2.85
CA PRO A 265 -4.04 11.12 3.26
C PRO A 265 -3.20 12.11 4.07
N ILE A 266 -2.18 11.63 4.77
CA ILE A 266 -1.28 12.42 5.61
C ILE A 266 -0.12 13.02 4.82
N TYR A 267 0.14 12.54 3.59
CA TYR A 267 1.23 13.04 2.73
C TYR A 267 0.87 14.29 1.95
N LYS A 268 -0.39 14.74 1.99
CA LYS A 268 -0.87 15.95 1.31
C LYS A 268 0.04 17.19 1.48
N PRO A 269 0.55 17.56 2.68
CA PRO A 269 1.45 18.71 2.82
C PRO A 269 2.83 18.49 2.17
N LEU A 270 3.34 17.25 2.15
CA LEU A 270 4.57 16.91 1.42
C LEU A 270 4.37 17.06 -0.09
N TRP A 271 3.24 16.58 -0.63
CA TRP A 271 2.93 16.72 -2.05
C TRP A 271 2.91 18.20 -2.48
N ASN A 272 2.32 19.05 -1.66
CA ASN A 272 2.30 20.50 -1.93
C ASN A 272 3.71 21.10 -1.91
N THR A 273 4.58 20.66 -1.00
CA THR A 273 5.97 21.12 -0.90
C THR A 273 6.82 20.59 -2.06
N ALA A 274 6.74 19.30 -2.36
CA ALA A 274 7.43 18.65 -3.47
C ALA A 274 7.00 19.23 -4.83
N SER A 275 5.71 19.50 -5.02
CA SER A 275 5.19 20.15 -6.24
C SER A 275 5.73 21.56 -6.44
N LYS A 276 5.93 22.32 -5.35
CA LYS A 276 6.55 23.66 -5.40
C LYS A 276 8.02 23.56 -5.77
N ILE A 277 8.77 22.67 -5.12
CA ILE A 277 10.18 22.42 -5.43
C ILE A 277 10.35 21.96 -6.88
N ALA A 278 9.53 21.01 -7.35
CA ALA A 278 9.56 20.56 -8.74
C ALA A 278 9.23 21.69 -9.72
N THR A 279 8.22 22.52 -9.42
CA THR A 279 7.86 23.69 -10.24
C THR A 279 9.01 24.71 -10.26
N ASP A 280 9.69 24.93 -9.14
CA ASP A 280 10.83 25.85 -9.05
C ASP A 280 12.06 25.31 -9.80
N LEU A 281 12.31 24.00 -9.75
CA LEU A 281 13.37 23.33 -10.52
C LEU A 281 13.07 23.38 -12.02
N ILE A 282 11.83 23.10 -12.43
CA ILE A 282 11.39 23.20 -13.82
C ILE A 282 11.49 24.65 -14.32
N ARG A 283 11.07 25.64 -13.52
CA ARG A 283 11.23 27.06 -13.84
C ARG A 283 12.69 27.47 -13.98
N ARG A 284 13.58 26.98 -13.11
CA ARG A 284 15.03 27.22 -13.21
C ARG A 284 15.63 26.59 -14.46
N TYR A 285 15.21 25.38 -14.83
CA TYR A 285 15.68 24.70 -16.03
C TYR A 285 15.19 25.40 -17.32
N ILE A 286 13.92 25.80 -17.38
CA ILE A 286 13.35 26.54 -18.52
C ILE A 286 13.92 27.96 -18.61
N GLY A 287 14.12 28.64 -17.48
CA GLY A 287 14.75 29.96 -17.43
C GLY A 287 16.22 29.94 -17.86
N SER A 288 16.92 28.84 -17.62
CA SER A 288 18.31 28.65 -18.09
C SER A 288 18.41 28.45 -19.60
N THR A 289 17.35 27.97 -20.28
CA THR A 289 17.33 27.73 -21.72
C THR A 289 16.89 28.96 -22.54
N GLN A 290 16.21 29.95 -21.94
CA GLN A 290 15.83 31.20 -22.61
C GLN A 290 16.89 32.32 -22.58
N ASN A 291 17.97 32.16 -21.82
CA ASN A 291 18.98 33.22 -21.64
C ASN A 291 20.05 33.42 -22.75
N PRO A 292 20.13 32.67 -23.87
CA PRO A 292 20.94 33.11 -25.00
C PRO A 292 20.23 34.12 -25.93
N LEU A 293 18.89 34.08 -26.00
CA LEU A 293 18.13 34.82 -27.02
C LEU A 293 17.71 36.23 -26.59
N SER A 294 17.56 36.49 -25.29
CA SER A 294 17.27 37.85 -24.78
C SER A 294 18.47 38.80 -24.88
N PHE A 295 19.70 38.27 -24.93
CA PHE A 295 20.92 39.05 -25.19
C PHE A 295 21.02 39.49 -26.66
N ILE A 296 20.51 38.69 -27.60
CA ILE A 296 20.54 39.01 -29.03
C ILE A 296 19.51 40.10 -29.37
N THR A 297 18.30 40.07 -28.77
CA THR A 297 17.28 41.09 -29.01
C THR A 297 17.67 42.46 -28.43
N ARG A 298 18.40 42.48 -27.30
CA ARG A 298 18.88 43.75 -26.71
C ARG A 298 19.99 44.39 -27.56
N LYS A 299 20.91 43.59 -28.11
CA LYS A 299 21.99 44.07 -29.00
C LYS A 299 21.47 44.57 -30.35
N SER A 300 20.38 44.00 -30.88
CA SER A 300 19.73 44.47 -32.12
C SER A 300 18.99 45.81 -31.92
N LYS A 301 18.39 46.03 -30.75
CA LYS A 301 17.69 47.28 -30.46
C LYS A 301 18.65 48.46 -30.24
N ASP A 302 19.79 48.23 -29.58
CA ASP A 302 20.80 49.30 -29.39
C ASP A 302 21.55 49.65 -30.69
N SER A 303 21.71 48.70 -31.63
CA SER A 303 22.35 48.97 -32.93
C SER A 303 21.47 49.77 -33.90
N SER A 304 20.15 49.74 -33.73
CA SER A 304 19.20 50.46 -34.61
C SER A 304 18.97 51.91 -34.21
N TYR A 305 19.33 52.32 -32.98
CA TYR A 305 19.29 53.73 -32.57
C TYR A 305 20.53 54.51 -33.04
N ILE A 306 21.69 53.86 -33.21
CA ILE A 306 22.94 54.55 -33.63
C ILE A 306 22.89 54.95 -35.11
N GLU A 307 22.10 54.26 -35.95
CA GLU A 307 22.06 54.52 -37.40
C GLU A 307 21.05 55.61 -37.81
N MET A 308 20.11 56.01 -36.92
CA MET A 308 19.10 57.02 -37.23
C MET A 308 19.49 58.46 -36.84
N ASP A 309 20.48 58.66 -35.96
CA ASP A 309 20.87 60.01 -35.49
C ASP A 309 21.82 60.76 -36.44
N ASN A 310 22.28 60.13 -37.54
CA ASN A 310 23.20 60.75 -38.50
C ASN A 310 22.54 61.31 -39.77
N VAL A 311 21.20 61.26 -39.87
CA VAL A 311 20.46 61.78 -41.03
C VAL A 311 19.31 62.66 -40.58
N GLY A 312 19.61 63.91 -40.27
CA GLY A 312 18.58 64.97 -40.27
C GLY A 312 18.62 65.93 -39.09
N HIS A 313 19.51 66.92 -39.14
CA HIS A 313 19.09 68.33 -39.19
C HIS A 313 20.31 69.26 -39.15
N ARG A 314 20.71 69.71 -40.35
CA ARG A 314 21.32 71.03 -40.53
C ARG A 314 20.22 72.08 -40.55
N SER A 315 20.60 73.28 -40.09
CA SER A 315 19.94 74.60 -40.20
C SER A 315 18.60 74.75 -39.45
N GLY A 316 18.40 75.67 -38.50
CA GLY A 316 19.12 76.90 -38.15
C GLY A 316 18.18 78.10 -38.23
N LEU A 317 18.32 79.03 -37.26
CA LEU A 317 17.74 80.38 -37.11
C LEU A 317 16.52 80.49 -36.15
N VAL A 318 16.66 81.03 -34.91
CA VAL A 318 16.91 82.44 -34.47
C VAL A 318 15.62 83.26 -34.72
N ASP A 319 14.93 83.99 -33.83
CA ASP A 319 15.14 84.66 -32.53
C ASP A 319 13.72 84.95 -31.93
N SER A 320 13.42 84.77 -30.64
CA SER A 320 13.39 85.74 -29.52
C SER A 320 12.37 86.92 -29.58
N GLN A 321 11.45 86.93 -28.60
CA GLN A 321 10.76 88.06 -27.91
C GLN A 321 9.94 89.05 -28.78
N VAL A 322 8.67 89.37 -28.50
CA VAL A 322 7.97 89.87 -27.29
C VAL A 322 6.48 89.54 -27.42
#